data_AF-A0A6L7ZW15-F1
#
_entry.id   AF-A0A6L7ZW15-F1
#
_cell.length_a   1.000
_cell.length_b   1.000
_cell.length_c   1.000
_cell.angle_alpha   90.00
_cell.angle_beta   90.00
_cell.angle_gamma   90.00
#
_symmetry.space_group_name_H-M   'P 1'
#
loop_
_entity.id
_entity.type
_entity.pdbx_description
1 polymer ?
#
loop_
_entity_poly.entity_id
_entity_poly.type
_entity_poly.pdbx_seq_one_letter_code
_entity_poly.pdbx_strand_id
1 'polypeptide(L)'
;PDERARRRFAELRAAGADVIYPAVLSELEARDGRDSSRAVAPLKPADDAAILDTSTLDAEAAFRAALDIVAQRAPGWRRLVQDVR
;
A
#
# COMPACT_ATOMS: atom_id res chain seq x y z
N PRO A 1 -1.48 10.67 -2.09
CA PRO A 1 -0.47 11.01 -1.04
C PRO A 1 -1.14 11.34 0.30
N ASP A 2 -2.13 12.22 0.25
CA ASP A 2 -2.87 12.74 1.40
C ASP A 2 -3.41 11.65 2.34
N GLU A 3 -4.09 10.64 1.82
CA GLU A 3 -4.66 9.58 2.68
C GLU A 3 -3.57 8.79 3.42
N ARG A 4 -2.45 8.47 2.75
CA ARG A 4 -1.31 7.82 3.40
C ARG A 4 -0.70 8.70 4.49
N ALA A 5 -0.55 10.00 4.22
CA ALA A 5 -0.03 10.96 5.19
C ALA A 5 -0.98 11.11 6.40
N ARG A 6 -2.30 11.11 6.18
CA ARG A 6 -3.31 11.17 7.24
C ARG A 6 -3.26 9.95 8.16
N ARG A 7 -3.25 8.75 7.58
CA ARG A 7 -3.11 7.49 8.34
C ARG A 7 -1.82 7.46 9.15
N ARG A 8 -0.69 7.79 8.50
CA ARG A 8 0.62 7.83 9.16
C ARG A 8 0.67 8.86 10.29
N PHE A 9 0.08 10.04 10.08
CA PHE A 9 -0.01 11.06 11.11
C PHE A 9 -0.82 10.57 12.32
N ALA A 10 -1.98 9.94 12.09
CA ALA A 10 -2.80 9.37 13.15
C ALA A 10 -2.07 8.28 13.94
N GLU A 11 -1.36 7.37 13.25
CA GLU A 11 -0.51 6.34 13.88
C GLU A 11 0.57 6.94 14.77
N LEU A 12 1.30 7.95 14.27
CA LEU A 12 2.38 8.62 15.03
C LEU A 12 1.83 9.34 16.26
N ARG A 13 0.70 10.04 16.15
CA ARG A 13 0.04 10.69 17.29
C ARG A 13 -0.46 9.66 18.32
N ALA A 14 -1.02 8.54 17.86
CA ALA A 14 -1.45 7.45 18.74
C ALA A 14 -0.27 6.80 19.48
N ALA A 15 0.92 6.78 18.86
CA ALA A 15 2.16 6.32 19.48
C ALA A 15 2.85 7.37 20.38
N GLY A 16 2.24 8.54 20.58
CA GLY A 16 2.77 9.60 21.45
C GLY A 16 3.83 10.51 20.81
N ALA A 17 4.03 10.42 19.50
CA ALA A 17 4.98 11.30 18.81
C ALA A 17 4.42 12.72 18.65
N ASP A 18 5.26 13.73 18.92
CA ASP A 18 4.91 15.12 18.66
C ASP A 18 5.30 15.53 17.23
N VAL A 19 4.42 15.21 16.29
CA VAL A 19 4.56 15.54 14.86
C VAL A 19 3.40 16.40 14.39
N ILE A 20 3.60 17.15 13.30
CA ILE A 20 2.56 17.90 12.61
C ILE A 20 2.28 17.31 11.22
N TYR A 21 1.03 17.37 10.77
CA TYR A 21 0.61 16.80 9.48
C TYR A 21 1.44 17.29 8.28
N PRO A 22 1.75 18.59 8.12
CA PRO A 22 2.56 19.06 6.99
C PRO A 22 3.96 18.43 6.91
N ALA A 23 4.58 18.15 8.07
CA ALA A 23 5.89 17.50 8.11
C ALA A 23 5.79 16.04 7.63
N VAL A 24 4.78 15.29 8.08
CA VAL A 24 4.53 13.90 7.66
C VAL A 24 4.24 13.83 6.16
N LEU A 25 3.43 14.75 5.63
CA LEU A 25 3.12 14.81 4.21
C LEU A 25 4.39 15.10 3.38
N SER A 26 5.16 16.12 3.76
CA SER A 26 6.40 16.50 3.06
C SER A 26 7.43 15.37 3.05
N GLU A 27 7.60 14.66 4.18
CA GLU A 27 8.51 13.51 4.26
C GLU A 27 8.05 12.37 3.34
N LEU A 28 6.75 12.08 3.32
CA LEU A 28 6.17 11.04 2.48
C LEU A 28 6.34 11.37 1.00
N GLU A 29 6.04 12.60 0.58
CA GLU A 29 6.23 13.07 -0.80
C GLU A 29 7.71 13.05 -1.22
N ALA A 30 8.61 13.51 -0.35
CA ALA A 30 10.04 13.49 -0.63
C ALA A 30 10.58 12.06 -0.76
N ARG A 31 10.08 11.11 0.02
CA ARG A 31 10.43 9.69 -0.11
C ARG A 31 9.90 9.12 -1.42
N ASP A 32 8.61 9.30 -1.70
CA ASP A 32 7.98 8.75 -2.89
C ASP A 32 8.59 9.36 -4.18
N GLY A 33 8.97 10.64 -4.15
CA GLY A 33 9.70 11.30 -5.23
C GLY A 33 11.11 10.73 -5.45
N ARG A 34 11.87 10.46 -4.38
CA ARG A 34 13.16 9.76 -4.49
C ARG A 34 13.02 8.34 -5.01
N ASP A 35 12.05 7.59 -4.51
CA ASP A 35 11.83 6.19 -4.88
C ASP A 35 11.34 6.03 -6.33
N SER A 36 10.56 6.99 -6.84
CA SER A 36 10.10 6.98 -8.24
C SER A 36 11.17 7.45 -9.24
N SER A 37 12.11 8.29 -8.80
CA SER A 37 13.17 8.86 -9.67
C SER A 37 14.50 8.09 -9.65
N ARG A 38 14.67 7.08 -8.78
CA ARG A 38 15.92 6.32 -8.69
C ARG A 38 16.23 5.59 -10.00
N ALA A 39 17.50 5.62 -10.40
CA ALA A 39 17.97 5.00 -11.65
C ALA A 39 17.88 3.46 -11.64
N VAL A 40 18.00 2.83 -10.47
CA VAL A 40 17.96 1.37 -10.31
C VAL A 40 16.70 0.99 -9.55
N ALA A 41 15.91 0.08 -10.15
CA ALA A 41 14.67 -0.47 -9.60
C ALA A 41 13.62 0.58 -9.18
N PRO A 42 13.26 1.60 -9.99
CA PRO A 42 12.33 2.66 -9.58
C PRO A 42 10.98 2.15 -9.06
N LEU A 43 10.35 2.91 -8.17
CA LEU A 43 8.97 2.67 -7.73
C LEU A 43 8.01 2.93 -8.92
N LYS A 44 7.78 1.88 -9.70
CA LYS A 44 6.86 1.87 -10.84
C LYS A 44 6.12 0.53 -10.83
N PRO A 45 4.79 0.51 -11.10
CA PRO A 45 4.08 -0.73 -11.36
C PRO A 45 4.72 -1.51 -12.53
N ALA A 46 4.77 -2.84 -12.40
CA ALA A 46 5.09 -3.71 -13.52
C ALA A 46 4.00 -3.61 -14.61
N ASP A 47 4.34 -3.96 -15.85
CA ASP A 47 3.43 -3.81 -16.99
C ASP A 47 2.17 -4.68 -16.86
N ASP A 48 2.28 -5.81 -16.17
CA ASP A 48 1.17 -6.73 -15.87
C ASP A 48 0.56 -6.52 -14.48
N ALA A 49 1.04 -5.54 -13.70
CA ALA A 49 0.58 -5.35 -12.32
C ALA A 49 -0.92 -5.03 -12.24
N ALA A 50 -1.59 -5.61 -11.25
CA ALA A 50 -2.91 -5.14 -10.85
C ALA A 50 -2.76 -3.92 -9.94
N ILE A 51 -3.48 -2.83 -10.24
CA ILE A 51 -3.51 -1.65 -9.38
C ILE A 51 -4.63 -1.82 -8.36
N LEU A 52 -4.27 -1.79 -7.07
CA LEU A 52 -5.21 -1.79 -5.95
C LEU A 52 -5.10 -0.46 -5.20
N ASP A 53 -6.08 0.42 -5.42
CA ASP A 53 -6.21 1.65 -4.63
C ASP A 53 -6.96 1.36 -3.33
N THR A 54 -6.32 1.66 -2.20
CA THR A 54 -6.86 1.42 -0.85
C THR A 54 -7.25 2.72 -0.14
N SER A 55 -7.27 3.85 -0.86
CA SER A 55 -7.51 5.17 -0.27
C SER A 55 -8.85 5.26 0.47
N THR A 56 -9.87 4.52 0.02
CA THR A 56 -11.20 4.49 0.64
C THR A 56 -11.54 3.15 1.30
N LEU A 57 -10.58 2.24 1.37
CA LEU A 57 -10.77 0.91 1.93
C LEU A 57 -10.19 0.83 3.34
N ASP A 58 -10.93 0.18 4.24
CA ASP A 58 -10.36 -0.33 5.48
C ASP A 58 -9.49 -1.57 5.21
N ALA A 59 -8.84 -2.09 6.25
CA ALA A 59 -7.92 -3.21 6.12
C ALA A 59 -8.60 -4.49 5.59
N GLU A 60 -9.83 -4.75 6.02
CA GLU A 60 -10.58 -5.95 5.65
C GLU A 60 -11.08 -5.86 4.20
N ALA A 61 -11.59 -4.71 3.78
CA ALA A 61 -11.99 -4.46 2.40
C ALA A 61 -10.80 -4.49 1.44
N ALA A 62 -9.66 -3.92 1.83
CA ALA A 62 -8.41 -4.00 1.06
C ALA A 62 -7.94 -5.45 0.92
N PHE A 63 -8.02 -6.24 1.99
CA PHE A 63 -7.67 -7.66 1.99
C PHE A 63 -8.57 -8.45 1.04
N ARG A 64 -9.89 -8.29 1.11
CA ARG A 64 -10.83 -8.95 0.19
C ARG A 64 -10.58 -8.57 -1.27
N ALA A 65 -10.40 -7.28 -1.55
CA ALA A 65 -10.10 -6.81 -2.90
C ALA A 65 -8.81 -7.44 -3.46
N ALA A 66 -7.77 -7.58 -2.62
CA ALA A 66 -6.56 -8.30 -3.00
C ALA A 66 -6.83 -9.79 -3.30
N LEU A 67 -7.62 -10.47 -2.46
CA LEU A 67 -8.00 -11.88 -2.70
C LEU A 67 -8.75 -12.08 -4.02
N ASP A 68 -9.62 -11.14 -4.38
CA ASP A 68 -10.39 -11.21 -5.63
C ASP A 68 -9.49 -11.02 -6.85
N ILE A 69 -8.53 -10.09 -6.79
CA ILE A 69 -7.50 -9.91 -7.84
C ILE A 69 -6.72 -11.22 -8.05
N VAL A 70 -6.28 -11.87 -6.97
CA VAL A 70 -5.53 -13.13 -7.05
C VAL A 70 -6.40 -14.25 -7.62
N ALA A 71 -7.67 -14.35 -7.20
CA ALA A 71 -8.61 -15.37 -7.71
C ALA A 71 -8.87 -15.24 -9.21
N GLN A 72 -8.96 -14.01 -9.73
CA GLN A 72 -9.15 -13.76 -11.16
C GLN A 72 -7.91 -14.12 -11.98
N ARG A 73 -6.70 -13.94 -11.43
CA ARG A 73 -5.44 -14.12 -12.16
C ARG A 73 -4.82 -15.50 -12.03
N ALA A 74 -5.14 -16.24 -10.96
CA ALA A 74 -4.60 -17.57 -10.71
C ALA A 74 -5.72 -18.56 -10.29
N PRO A 75 -6.66 -18.90 -11.17
CA PRO A 75 -7.74 -19.83 -10.86
C PRO A 75 -7.16 -21.18 -10.41
N GLY A 76 -7.26 -21.47 -9.11
CA GLY A 76 -6.65 -22.66 -8.47
C GLY A 76 -5.75 -22.36 -7.28
N TRP A 77 -5.32 -21.11 -7.07
CA TRP A 77 -4.45 -20.72 -5.94
C TRP A 77 -5.04 -21.11 -4.58
N ARG A 78 -6.37 -21.02 -4.42
CA ARG A 78 -7.06 -21.41 -3.17
C ARG A 78 -6.88 -22.89 -2.84
N ARG A 79 -6.78 -23.74 -3.86
CA ARG A 79 -6.54 -25.19 -3.68
C ARG A 79 -5.10 -25.44 -3.25
N LEU A 80 -4.15 -24.75 -3.88
CA LEU A 80 -2.72 -24.87 -3.58
C LEU A 80 -2.34 -24.44 -2.15
N VAL A 81 -3.02 -23.43 -1.59
CA VAL A 81 -2.71 -22.94 -0.23
C VAL A 81 -3.36 -23.80 0.87
N GLN A 82 -4.52 -24.42 0.62
CA GLN A 82 -5.18 -25.30 1.59
C GLN A 82 -4.50 -26.67 1.73
N ASP A 83 -3.71 -27.08 0.74
CA ASP A 83 -2.99 -28.36 0.71
C ASP A 83 -1.61 -28.30 1.39
N VAL A 84 -1.12 -27.11 1.79
CA VAL A 84 0.12 -26.96 2.57
C VAL A 84 -0.24 -27.00 4.06
N ARG A 85 -0.18 -28.21 4.64
CA ARG A 85 -0.16 -28.41 6.09
C ARG A 85 1.26 -28.29 6.63
#